data_AF-A0A1Y3TV03-F1
#
_entry.id   AF-A0A1Y3TV03-F1
#
_cell.length_a   1.000
_cell.length_b   1.000
_cell.length_c   1.000
_cell.angle_alpha   90.00
_cell.angle_beta   90.00
_cell.angle_gamma   90.00
#
_symmetry.space_group_name_H-M   'P 1'
#
loop_
_entity.id
_entity.type
_entity.pdbx_description
1 polymer ?
#
loop_
_entity_poly.entity_id
_entity_poly.type
_entity_poly.pdbx_seq_one_letter_code
_entity_poly.pdbx_strand_id
1 'polypeptide(L)'
;AELESFDEKWSGKYPKIAKSWKDNWANLSTYFKYPEAVRRLIYTTNAIEGFNRQLRKVTKSKTVFPSDESLLKMLYLAMMDITKKWTGHRQDWGQIHSQLEIFFEERLSGL
;
A
#
# COMPACT_ATOMS: atom_id res chain seq x y z
N ALA A 1 12.52 -21.23 4.98
CA ALA A 1 12.17 -21.85 3.68
C ALA A 1 12.12 -20.80 2.56
N GLU A 2 11.01 -20.12 2.29
CA GLU A 2 10.91 -19.26 1.08
C GLU A 2 11.85 -18.02 1.06
N LEU A 3 12.11 -17.39 2.21
CA LEU A 3 13.05 -16.27 2.27
C LEU A 3 14.51 -16.70 2.02
N GLU A 4 14.87 -17.91 2.44
CA GLU A 4 16.21 -18.49 2.23
C GLU A 4 16.38 -18.83 0.75
N SER A 5 15.40 -19.48 0.12
CA SER A 5 15.40 -19.74 -1.32
C SER A 5 15.50 -18.45 -2.16
N PHE A 6 14.82 -17.38 -1.72
CA PHE A 6 14.95 -16.06 -2.34
C PHE A 6 16.38 -15.50 -2.23
N ASP A 7 16.98 -15.60 -1.04
CA ASP A 7 18.33 -15.13 -0.77
C ASP A 7 19.37 -15.90 -1.60
N GLU A 8 19.28 -17.23 -1.65
CA GLU A 8 20.18 -18.07 -2.47
C GLU A 8 20.15 -17.66 -3.94
N LYS A 9 18.96 -17.39 -4.49
CA LYS A 9 18.79 -17.08 -5.90
C LYS A 9 19.21 -15.65 -6.26
N TRP A 10 18.96 -14.67 -5.39
CA TRP A 10 19.04 -13.25 -5.76
C TRP A 10 20.12 -12.46 -5.02
N SER A 11 20.67 -12.95 -3.92
CA SER A 11 21.69 -12.22 -3.13
C SER A 11 22.94 -11.89 -3.94
N GLY A 12 23.38 -12.77 -4.84
CA GLY A 12 24.55 -12.53 -5.70
C GLY A 12 24.37 -11.34 -6.65
N LYS A 13 23.15 -11.10 -7.16
CA LYS A 13 22.85 -10.00 -8.07
C LYS A 13 22.35 -8.74 -7.35
N TYR A 14 21.60 -8.92 -6.27
CA TYR A 14 20.93 -7.84 -5.54
C TYR A 14 21.16 -7.95 -4.02
N PRO A 15 22.41 -7.83 -3.55
CA PRO A 15 22.76 -8.08 -2.15
C PRO A 15 22.06 -7.11 -1.19
N LYS A 16 21.85 -5.86 -1.62
CA LYS A 16 21.12 -4.85 -0.81
C LYS A 16 19.65 -5.18 -0.62
N ILE A 17 19.01 -5.80 -1.61
CA ILE A 17 17.60 -6.20 -1.52
C ILE A 17 17.48 -7.31 -0.49
N ALA A 18 18.28 -8.37 -0.62
CA ALA A 18 18.25 -9.51 0.29
C ALA A 18 18.54 -9.09 1.75
N LYS A 19 19.53 -8.22 1.95
CA LYS A 19 19.80 -7.63 3.27
C LYS A 19 18.58 -6.87 3.83
N SER A 20 17.97 -5.99 3.04
CA SER A 20 16.79 -5.22 3.48
C SER A 20 15.63 -6.13 3.89
N TRP A 21 15.37 -7.22 3.17
CA TRP A 21 14.34 -8.19 3.53
C TRP A 21 14.64 -8.90 4.86
N LYS A 22 15.89 -9.31 5.08
CA LYS A 22 16.32 -9.94 6.35
C LYS A 22 16.22 -8.97 7.52
N ASP A 23 16.75 -7.76 7.37
CA ASP A 23 16.75 -6.72 8.41
C ASP A 23 15.32 -6.34 8.84
N ASN A 24 14.37 -6.32 7.88
CA ASN A 24 12.98 -5.95 8.14
C ASN A 24 12.03 -7.15 8.30
N TRP A 25 12.55 -8.39 8.33
CA TRP A 25 11.71 -9.59 8.26
C TRP A 25 10.71 -9.70 9.41
N ALA A 26 11.08 -9.28 10.61
CA ALA A 26 10.19 -9.27 11.77
C ALA A 26 8.91 -8.45 11.51
N ASN A 27 9.03 -7.32 10.81
CA ASN A 27 7.89 -6.48 10.43
C ASN A 27 7.16 -7.06 9.22
N LEU A 28 7.89 -7.46 8.18
CA LEU A 28 7.29 -7.95 6.93
C LEU A 28 6.53 -9.26 7.14
N SER A 29 7.01 -10.15 8.02
CA SER A 29 6.37 -11.43 8.30
C SER A 29 5.05 -11.31 9.06
N THR A 30 4.78 -10.17 9.72
CA THR A 30 3.48 -9.94 10.37
C THR A 30 2.31 -10.01 9.41
N TYR A 31 2.55 -9.69 8.14
CA TYR A 31 1.58 -9.83 7.06
C TYR A 31 0.99 -11.25 6.94
N PHE A 32 1.79 -12.29 7.22
CA PHE A 32 1.35 -13.68 7.12
C PHE A 32 0.36 -14.09 8.22
N LYS A 33 0.21 -13.27 9.28
CA LYS A 33 -0.80 -13.50 10.31
C LYS A 33 -2.22 -13.24 9.80
N TYR A 34 -2.36 -12.46 8.73
CA TYR A 34 -3.68 -12.09 8.20
C TYR A 34 -4.28 -13.20 7.30
N PRO A 35 -5.63 -13.34 7.29
CA PRO A 35 -6.33 -14.21 6.35
C PRO A 35 -6.03 -13.87 4.89
N GLU A 36 -6.18 -14.81 3.97
CA GLU A 36 -5.87 -14.61 2.54
C GLU A 36 -6.61 -13.41 1.92
N ALA A 37 -7.89 -13.22 2.25
CA ALA A 37 -8.67 -12.08 1.75
C ALA A 37 -8.08 -10.74 2.18
N VAL A 38 -7.65 -10.63 3.44
CA VAL A 38 -7.01 -9.43 4.00
C VAL A 38 -5.61 -9.24 3.43
N ARG A 39 -4.86 -10.34 3.26
CA ARG A 39 -3.56 -10.34 2.58
C ARG A 39 -3.68 -9.77 1.17
N ARG A 40 -4.71 -10.19 0.41
CA ARG A 40 -5.02 -9.65 -0.92
C ARG A 40 -5.31 -8.16 -0.91
N LEU A 41 -5.99 -7.65 0.09
CA LEU A 41 -6.16 -6.21 0.26
C LEU A 41 -4.80 -5.50 0.44
N ILE A 42 -3.93 -6.04 1.29
CA ILE A 42 -2.63 -5.43 1.63
C ILE A 42 -1.63 -5.46 0.46
N TYR A 43 -1.46 -6.60 -0.23
CA TYR A 43 -0.43 -6.73 -1.27
C TYR A 43 -0.79 -6.03 -2.58
N THR A 44 -2.07 -5.68 -2.80
CA THR A 44 -2.46 -4.95 -4.01
C THR A 44 -1.95 -3.51 -3.96
N THR A 45 -0.99 -3.17 -4.80
CA THR A 45 -0.40 -1.83 -4.86
C THR A 45 -1.18 -0.86 -5.77
N ASN A 46 -2.12 -1.35 -6.57
CA ASN A 46 -2.88 -0.58 -7.57
C ASN A 46 -3.45 0.75 -7.05
N ALA A 47 -4.01 0.76 -5.83
CA ALA A 47 -4.59 1.97 -5.25
C ALA A 47 -3.52 3.03 -4.93
N ILE A 48 -2.44 2.62 -4.23
CA ILE A 48 -1.35 3.51 -3.83
C ILE A 48 -0.53 3.96 -5.06
N GLU A 49 -0.21 3.05 -5.98
CA GLU A 49 0.49 3.37 -7.22
C GLU A 49 -0.35 4.27 -8.14
N GLY A 50 -1.65 3.99 -8.26
CA GLY A 50 -2.59 4.82 -9.02
C GLY A 50 -2.67 6.23 -8.47
N PHE A 51 -2.78 6.39 -7.15
CA PHE A 51 -2.76 7.67 -6.47
C PHE A 51 -1.43 8.42 -6.71
N ASN A 52 -0.30 7.76 -6.44
CA ASN A 52 1.03 8.33 -6.63
C ASN A 52 1.30 8.73 -8.08
N ARG A 53 0.82 7.97 -9.05
CA ARG A 53 0.92 8.31 -10.48
C ARG A 53 0.19 9.61 -10.81
N GLN A 54 -1.00 9.81 -10.27
CA GLN A 54 -1.77 11.05 -10.48
C GLN A 54 -1.07 12.26 -9.82
N LEU A 55 -0.54 12.10 -8.61
CA LEU A 55 0.26 13.14 -7.97
C LEU A 55 1.51 13.49 -8.78
N ARG A 56 2.27 12.48 -9.25
CA ARG A 56 3.43 12.72 -10.13
C ARG A 56 3.05 13.41 -11.43
N LYS A 57 1.87 13.13 -11.98
CA LYS A 57 1.39 13.78 -13.21
C LYS A 57 1.19 15.28 -13.01
N VAL A 58 0.61 15.71 -11.88
CA VAL A 58 0.35 17.14 -11.61
C VAL A 58 1.61 17.90 -11.22
N THR A 59 2.58 17.25 -10.56
CA THR A 59 3.86 17.89 -10.19
C THR A 59 4.85 17.90 -11.35
N LYS A 60 4.74 17.00 -12.33
CA LYS A 60 5.64 16.99 -13.50
C LYS A 60 5.50 18.26 -14.35
N SER A 61 4.33 18.87 -14.42
CA SER A 61 4.11 20.10 -15.22
C SER A 61 4.56 21.38 -14.51
N LYS A 62 4.74 21.34 -13.19
CA LYS A 62 5.20 22.47 -12.37
C LYS A 62 6.31 21.99 -11.44
N THR A 63 7.55 22.17 -11.87
CA THR A 63 8.75 21.69 -11.16
C THR A 63 9.25 22.67 -10.10
N VAL A 64 8.87 23.95 -10.17
CA VAL A 64 9.26 25.00 -9.22
C VAL A 64 8.02 25.54 -8.53
N PHE A 65 8.10 25.62 -7.20
CA PHE A 65 7.03 26.13 -6.34
C PHE A 65 7.55 27.33 -5.55
N PRO A 66 6.79 28.44 -5.46
CA PRO A 66 7.19 29.63 -4.72
C PRO A 66 7.20 29.44 -3.19
N SER A 67 6.45 28.45 -2.67
CA SER A 67 6.42 28.10 -1.24
C SER A 67 5.88 26.69 -1.03
N ASP A 68 6.15 26.12 0.15
CA ASP A 68 5.59 24.82 0.55
C ASP A 68 4.06 24.82 0.56
N GLU A 69 3.44 25.94 0.93
CA GLU A 69 1.98 26.10 0.91
C GLU A 69 1.42 26.00 -0.52
N SER A 70 2.12 26.54 -1.50
CA SER A 70 1.70 26.46 -2.91
C SER A 70 1.74 25.02 -3.44
N LEU A 71 2.73 24.23 -3.01
CA LEU A 71 2.82 22.80 -3.30
C LEU A 71 1.68 22.05 -2.61
N LEU A 72 1.46 22.30 -1.32
CA LEU A 72 0.41 21.66 -0.54
C LEU A 72 -0.98 21.90 -1.15
N LYS A 73 -1.30 23.15 -1.54
CA LYS A 73 -2.56 23.49 -2.21
C LYS A 73 -2.74 22.70 -3.52
N MET A 74 -1.69 22.57 -4.31
CA MET A 74 -1.75 21.80 -5.57
C MET A 74 -2.00 20.32 -5.32
N LEU A 75 -1.28 19.72 -4.37
CA LEU A 75 -1.48 18.31 -4.00
C LEU A 75 -2.88 18.08 -3.43
N TYR A 76 -3.40 19.01 -2.63
CA TYR A 76 -4.76 18.97 -2.11
C TYR A 76 -5.80 18.99 -3.22
N LEU A 77 -5.71 19.91 -4.18
CA LEU A 77 -6.63 19.98 -5.31
C LEU A 77 -6.57 18.71 -6.18
N ALA A 78 -5.36 18.20 -6.43
CA ALA A 78 -5.19 16.94 -7.16
C ALA A 78 -5.81 15.76 -6.40
N MET A 79 -5.62 15.69 -5.07
CA MET A 79 -6.25 14.68 -4.22
C MET A 79 -7.78 14.78 -4.31
N MET A 80 -8.37 15.97 -4.22
CA MET A 80 -9.82 16.16 -4.38
C MET A 80 -10.33 15.63 -5.73
N ASP A 81 -9.61 15.89 -6.82
CA ASP A 81 -10.02 15.42 -8.15
C ASP A 81 -9.84 13.91 -8.34
N ILE A 82 -8.88 13.30 -7.66
CA ILE A 82 -8.71 11.85 -7.62
C ILE A 82 -9.86 11.21 -6.83
N THR A 83 -10.15 11.70 -5.62
CA THR A 83 -11.15 11.10 -4.73
C THR A 83 -12.57 11.22 -5.28
N LYS A 84 -12.90 12.30 -6.02
CA LYS A 84 -14.17 12.42 -6.76
C LYS A 84 -14.45 11.23 -7.70
N LYS A 85 -13.41 10.57 -8.21
CA LYS A 85 -13.54 9.43 -9.14
C LYS A 85 -13.58 8.08 -8.41
N TRP A 86 -13.35 8.05 -7.10
CA TRP A 86 -13.37 6.83 -6.30
C TRP A 86 -14.78 6.47 -5.86
N THR A 87 -15.64 6.22 -6.85
CA THR A 87 -17.04 5.80 -6.64
C THR A 87 -17.23 4.29 -6.72
N GLY A 88 -16.19 3.55 -7.13
CA GLY A 88 -16.26 2.11 -7.30
C GLY A 88 -16.33 1.36 -5.98
N HIS A 89 -17.19 0.34 -5.91
CA HIS A 89 -17.21 -0.62 -4.83
C HIS A 89 -16.22 -1.75 -5.10
N ARG A 90 -15.49 -2.18 -4.07
CA ARG A 90 -14.54 -3.29 -4.18
C ARG A 90 -15.32 -4.61 -4.13
N GLN A 91 -15.27 -5.42 -5.19
CA GLN A 91 -16.15 -6.60 -5.34
C GLN A 91 -16.00 -7.65 -4.21
N ASP A 92 -14.80 -7.84 -3.69
CA ASP A 92 -14.46 -8.79 -2.62
C ASP A 92 -14.66 -8.20 -1.20
N TRP A 93 -15.25 -7.00 -1.07
CA TRP A 93 -15.36 -6.33 0.22
C TRP A 93 -16.15 -7.12 1.26
N GLY A 94 -17.27 -7.76 0.88
CA GLY A 94 -18.06 -8.55 1.82
C GLY A 94 -17.25 -9.68 2.47
N GLN A 95 -16.47 -10.42 1.67
CA GLN A 95 -15.59 -11.48 2.18
C GLN A 95 -14.46 -10.91 3.06
N ILE A 96 -13.84 -9.80 2.64
CA ILE A 96 -12.80 -9.13 3.43
C ILE A 96 -13.37 -8.67 4.78
N HIS A 97 -14.55 -8.07 4.78
CA HIS A 97 -15.22 -7.56 5.97
C HIS A 97 -15.47 -8.66 6.99
N SER A 98 -16.08 -9.77 6.57
CA SER A 98 -16.30 -10.91 7.48
C SER A 98 -15.01 -11.49 8.04
N GLN A 99 -13.93 -11.54 7.25
CA GLN A 99 -12.63 -11.98 7.75
C GLN A 99 -12.03 -10.98 8.76
N LEU A 100 -12.24 -9.68 8.57
CA LEU A 100 -11.81 -8.66 9.53
C LEU A 100 -12.60 -8.74 10.83
N GLU A 101 -13.92 -8.94 10.78
CA GLU A 101 -14.77 -9.11 11.96
C GLU A 101 -14.32 -10.30 12.80
N ILE A 102 -14.05 -11.45 12.18
CA ILE A 102 -13.56 -12.64 12.89
C ILE A 102 -12.15 -12.39 13.46
N PHE A 103 -11.27 -11.79 12.67
CA PHE A 103 -9.87 -11.59 13.08
C PHE A 103 -9.71 -10.49 14.14
N PHE A 104 -10.64 -9.53 14.19
CA PHE A 104 -10.65 -8.39 15.11
C PHE A 104 -11.96 -8.31 15.91
N GLU A 105 -12.43 -9.46 16.41
CA GLU A 105 -13.71 -9.62 17.11
C GLU A 105 -13.93 -8.53 18.18
N GLU A 106 -12.95 -8.28 19.04
CA GLU A 106 -13.05 -7.29 20.14
C GLU A 106 -13.08 -5.82 19.67
N ARG A 107 -12.72 -5.53 18.41
CA ARG A 107 -12.64 -4.15 17.89
C ARG A 107 -13.85 -3.78 17.03
N LEU A 108 -14.47 -4.76 16.40
CA LEU A 108 -15.54 -4.55 15.42
C LEU A 108 -16.92 -4.99 15.94
N SER A 109 -16.99 -5.74 17.05
CA SER A 109 -18.25 -6.16 17.69
C SER A 109 -19.10 -5.03 18.31
N GLY A 110 -18.70 -3.77 18.17
CA GLY A 110 -19.40 -2.60 18.70
C GLY A 110 -19.81 -1.54 17.67
N LEU A 111 -19.70 -1.85 16.36
CA LEU A 111 -20.22 -1.03 15.27
C LEU A 111 -21.58 -1.57 14.79
#